data_AF-A0A7G6E3I6-F1
#
_entry.id   AF-A0A7G6E3I6-F1
#
_cell.length_a   1.000
_cell.length_b   1.000
_cell.length_c   1.000
_cell.angle_alpha   90.00
_cell.angle_beta   90.00
_cell.angle_gamma   90.00
#
_symmetry.space_group_name_H-M   'P 1'
#
loop_
_entity.id
_entity.type
_entity.pdbx_description
1 polymer ?
#
loop_
_entity_poly.entity_id
_entity_poly.type
_entity_poly.pdbx_seq_one_letter_code
_entity_poly.pdbx_strand_id
1 'polypeptide(L)' 'MGLALDEPKEDDAHFQVDKLNFIVEKHLAKSWPEVRIDYRDSWMGKGFVVYAGSGACC' A
#
# COMPACT_ATOMS: atom_id res chain seq x y z
N MET A 1 2.42 8.18 3.31
CA MET A 1 1.30 7.51 2.61
C MET A 1 0.32 6.99 3.64
N GLY A 2 -0.97 7.01 3.35
CA GLY A 2 -2.03 6.50 4.23
C GLY A 2 -2.92 5.50 3.50
N LEU A 3 -3.64 4.67 4.25
CA LEU A 3 -4.60 3.71 3.71
C LEU A 3 -6.02 4.17 4.06
N ALA A 4 -6.94 3.98 3.12
CA ALA A 4 -8.37 4.21 3.31
C ALA A 4 -9.15 3.08 2.63
N LEU A 5 -10.38 2.84 3.09
CA LEU A 5 -11.34 2.00 2.40
C LEU A 5 -12.02 2.86 1.34
N ASP A 6 -11.94 2.45 0.07
CA ASP A 6 -12.58 3.12 -1.06
C ASP A 6 -13.16 2.10 -2.04
N GLU A 7 -14.12 2.53 -2.85
CA GLU A 7 -14.68 1.72 -3.93
C GLU A 7 -13.71 1.65 -5.12
N PRO A 8 -13.57 0.50 -5.79
CA PRO A 8 -12.69 0.38 -6.95
C PRO A 8 -13.18 1.24 -8.12
N LYS A 9 -12.27 2.00 -8.74
CA LYS A 9 -12.53 2.77 -9.95
C LYS A 9 -11.90 2.11 -11.17
N GLU A 10 -12.42 2.41 -12.36
CA GLU A 10 -11.91 1.84 -13.63
C GLU A 10 -10.43 2.16 -13.91
N ASP A 11 -9.91 3.24 -13.30
CA ASP A 11 -8.51 3.65 -13.46
C ASP A 11 -7.58 3.21 -12.33
N ASP A 12 -8.05 2.34 -11.44
CA ASP A 12 -7.21 1.77 -10.38
C ASP A 12 -6.46 0.52 -10.86
N ALA A 13 -5.25 0.35 -10.35
CA ALA A 13 -4.54 -0.91 -10.41
C ALA A 13 -5.01 -1.79 -9.25
N HIS A 14 -5.43 -3.01 -9.57
CA HIS A 14 -5.93 -3.99 -8.61
C HIS A 14 -4.86 -5.01 -8.25
N PHE A 15 -4.67 -5.23 -6.96
CA PHE A 15 -3.75 -6.23 -6.43
C PHE A 15 -4.50 -7.11 -5.43
N GLN A 16 -4.49 -8.43 -5.67
CA GLN A 16 -5.06 -9.38 -4.73
C GLN A 16 -3.91 -10.02 -3.94
N VAL A 17 -3.91 -9.82 -2.63
CA VAL A 17 -2.94 -10.41 -1.71
C VAL A 17 -3.72 -11.14 -0.63
N ASP A 18 -3.49 -12.46 -0.54
CA ASP A 18 -4.27 -13.38 0.29
C ASP A 18 -5.78 -13.29 0.03
N LYS A 19 -6.52 -12.74 0.98
CA LYS A 19 -7.99 -12.56 0.93
C LYS A 19 -8.40 -11.10 0.84
N LEU A 20 -7.43 -10.20 0.62
CA LEU A 20 -7.62 -8.76 0.59
C LEU A 20 -7.40 -8.23 -0.83
N ASN A 21 -8.28 -7.31 -1.23
CA ASN A 21 -8.17 -6.58 -2.48
C ASN A 21 -7.62 -5.18 -2.18
N PHE A 22 -6.52 -4.83 -2.83
CA PHE A 22 -5.90 -3.52 -2.76
C PHE A 22 -6.11 -2.80 -4.09
N ILE A 23 -6.41 -1.52 -4.01
CA ILE A 23 -6.52 -0.62 -5.15
C ILE A 23 -5.53 0.53 -4.97
N VAL A 24 -4.86 0.89 -6.06
CA VAL A 24 -3.93 2.01 -6.11
C VAL A 24 -4.12 2.72 -7.44
N GLU A 25 -4.24 4.04 -7.43
CA GLU A 25 -4.34 4.81 -8.68
C GLU A 25 -3.14 4.50 -9.59
N LYS A 26 -3.37 4.26 -10.89
CA LYS A 26 -2.32 3.83 -11.84
C LYS A 26 -1.11 4.76 -11.87
N HIS A 27 -1.31 6.06 -11.67
CA HIS A 27 -0.22 7.04 -11.65
C HIS A 27 0.70 6.87 -10.43
N LEU A 28 0.14 6.48 -9.27
CA LEU A 28 0.90 6.14 -8.07
C LEU A 28 1.60 4.80 -8.22
N ALA A 29 0.92 3.79 -8.78
CA ALA A 29 1.52 2.49 -9.05
C ALA A 29 2.77 2.57 -9.96
N LYS A 30 2.79 3.51 -10.91
CA LYS A 30 3.97 3.78 -11.74
C LYS A 30 5.13 4.42 -10.97
N SER A 31 4.82 5.26 -9.97
CA SER A 31 5.82 5.99 -9.19
C SER A 31 6.39 5.16 -8.03
N TRP A 32 5.60 4.20 -7.53
CA TRP A 32 5.93 3.33 -6.41
C TRP A 32 5.77 1.86 -6.85
N PRO A 33 6.76 1.30 -7.57
CA PRO A 33 6.66 -0.02 -8.17
C PRO A 33 6.55 -1.14 -7.12
N GLU A 34 7.04 -0.87 -5.91
CA GLU A 34 6.89 -1.76 -4.77
C GLU A 34 6.33 -0.97 -3.58
N VAL A 35 5.30 -1.54 -2.96
CA VAL A 35 4.72 -1.03 -1.71
C VAL A 35 4.56 -2.20 -0.76
N ARG A 36 5.11 -2.08 0.43
CA ARG A 36 4.94 -3.06 1.51
C ARG A 36 4.06 -2.47 2.60
N ILE A 37 3.03 -3.21 2.99
CA ILE A 37 2.14 -2.85 4.10
C ILE A 37 2.44 -3.80 5.26
N ASP A 38 2.62 -3.23 6.45
CA ASP A 38 2.86 -3.97 7.69
C ASP A 38 1.95 -3.45 8.81
N TYR A 39 1.87 -4.17 9.93
CA TYR A 39 1.17 -3.74 11.13
C TYR A 39 2.15 -3.61 12.29
N ARG A 40 2.31 -2.38 12.81
CA ARG A 40 3.12 -2.16 14.00
C ARG A 40 2.23 -2.19 15.23
N ASP A 41 2.60 -3.00 16.21
CA ASP A 41 2.08 -2.94 17.56
C ASP A 41 3.25 -2.66 18.52
N SER A 42 3.21 -1.50 19.17
CA SER A 42 4.27 -1.06 20.08
C SER A 42 3.68 -0.17 21.16
N TRP A 43 4.42 0.03 22.25
CA TRP A 43 4.00 0.97 23.30
C TRP A 43 3.69 2.37 22.71
N MET A 44 4.50 2.84 21.76
CA MET A 44 4.33 4.16 21.15
C MET A 44 3.10 4.26 20.22
N GLY A 45 2.36 3.18 20.04
CA GLY A 45 1.13 3.14 19.25
C GLY A 45 1.07 1.92 18.35
N LYS A 46 -0.14 1.68 17.86
CA LYS A 46 -0.49 0.57 16.98
C LYS A 46 -1.15 1.06 15.70
N GLY A 47 -0.86 0.42 14.57
CA GLY A 47 -1.47 0.77 13.29
C GLY A 47 -0.74 0.20 12.08
N PHE A 48 -1.37 0.36 10.92
CA PHE A 48 -0.77 0.01 9.64
C PHE A 48 0.35 0.98 9.28
N VAL A 49 1.43 0.43 8.74
CA VAL A 49 2.58 1.18 8.25
C VAL A 49 2.78 0.84 6.77
N VAL A 50 2.91 1.87 5.95
CA VAL A 50 3.14 1.73 4.50
C VAL A 50 4.58 2.12 4.20
N TYR A 51 5.35 1.16 3.68
CA TYR A 51 6.70 1.34 3.19
C TYR A 51 6.65 1.44 1.66
N ALA A 52 7.16 2.53 1.12
CA ALA A 52 7.48 2.60 -0.30
C ALA A 52 8.80 1.86 -0.53
N GLY A 53 8.77 0.84 -1.39
CA GLY A 53 9.97 0.29 -1.97
C GLY A 53 10.56 1.31 -2.95
N SER A 54 11.55 2.06 -2.49
CA SER A 54 12.54 2.63 -3.40
C SER A 54 13.47 1.49 -3.78
N GLY A 55 13.76 1.29 -5.06
CA GLY A 55 14.82 0.37 -5.53
C GLY A 55 16.24 0.77 -5.10
N ALA A 56 16.40 1.39 -3.93
CA ALA A 56 17.63 1.85 -3.35
C ALA A 56 17.57 1.72 -1.82
N CYS A 57 17.76 0.50 -1.32
CA CYS A 57 18.40 0.32 -0.01
C CYS A 57 19.26 -0.94 -0.12
N CYS A 58 20.54 -0.71 -0.44
CA CYS A 58 21.63 -1.62 -0.11
C CYS A 58 21.83 -1.66 1.41
#